data_AF-A0A2P5LVC7-F1
#
_entry.id   AF-A0A2P5LVC7-F1
#
_cell.length_a   1.000
_cell.length_b   1.000
_cell.length_c   1.000
_cell.angle_alpha   90.00
_cell.angle_beta   90.00
_cell.angle_gamma   90.00
#
_symmetry.space_group_name_H-M   'P 1'
#
loop_
_entity.id
_entity.type
_entity.pdbx_description
1 polymer ?
#
loop_
_entity_poly.entity_id
_entity_poly.type
_entity_poly.pdbx_seq_one_letter_code
_entity_poly.pdbx_strand_id
1 'polypeptide(L)'
;MPVLRPSLRGPWQASGCLLSVLAALAGTLLASTTTLAQTTSTTSVQRQASVAGGTGAAAGTTAARPTPAQVFANPVYQRGLALWRDENPQKFPKGSCASCHGADFFDLARGGFDDATIRRRAILDGATPEEATALIAAVRYLRSTYALPATDARNFRPFQPGGAVLEPELDRDATINEPTRFIRRDIAFGRQLTKLTPALFGAPIETLAQAHQIRDQVLAVQPRTLKTGVLYPLWSADRHFGEQFGTLNDWVADIGQAPRPDKAAAWRSLQDAYLRQPSNETFWRMYDAVGVLTAPRFTTAGNRVDEAKFRSALIGQHLMRSEALKLTDFVKPTGLAFSRLQGSPFFAQKPDILLPNPMWDFAERARVILDGDARRLAGGEVNTEAARAREALDLLGNPDFVLESVSPDQSWKDQADDIRLDWFWIGFVFDPSFARIDKSNSTIAGEYFLASLRHKRLYMHHQFVNLMSLLYRGFVPEAMKDVQDNQSANLFLPRWQIRAGEHLRDNWGENSRLQFPAALKAEHRELWIKLTGNAYRASLLIYEDEINRNRVPFRRDYTTVFDNMREHFQRYHPATAARDIALVERVRLKSNLVPQRK
;
A
#
# COMPACT_ATOMS: atom_id res chain seq x y z
N MET A 1 -11.53 -49.97 4.99
CA MET A 1 -10.96 -50.58 3.77
C MET A 1 -10.32 -49.47 2.95
N PRO A 2 -8.98 -49.36 2.91
CA PRO A 2 -8.31 -48.33 2.11
C PRO A 2 -7.99 -48.88 0.72
N VAL A 3 -8.38 -48.14 -0.32
CA VAL A 3 -7.98 -48.42 -1.71
C VAL A 3 -6.67 -47.68 -1.96
N LEU A 4 -5.60 -48.46 -2.13
CA LEU A 4 -4.30 -48.05 -2.61
C LEU A 4 -4.29 -47.94 -4.15
N ARG A 5 -3.48 -47.00 -4.68
CA ARG A 5 -2.60 -47.06 -5.87
C ARG A 5 -2.68 -45.77 -6.73
N PRO A 6 -1.67 -45.48 -7.59
CA PRO A 6 -0.23 -45.53 -7.34
C PRO A 6 0.53 -44.31 -7.94
N SER A 7 1.71 -44.02 -7.40
CA SER A 7 2.71 -43.14 -8.03
C SER A 7 3.42 -43.85 -9.19
N LEU A 8 3.56 -43.17 -10.33
CA LEU A 8 4.51 -43.53 -11.38
C LEU A 8 5.38 -42.31 -11.69
N ARG A 9 6.62 -42.33 -11.18
CA ARG A 9 7.75 -41.56 -11.73
C ARG A 9 8.49 -42.50 -12.69
N GLY A 10 8.69 -42.04 -13.92
CA GLY A 10 9.62 -42.60 -14.89
C GLY A 10 10.64 -41.55 -15.30
N PRO A 11 11.93 -41.91 -15.50
CA PRO A 11 13.02 -40.96 -15.74
C PRO A 11 13.22 -40.71 -17.24
N TRP A 12 13.64 -39.50 -17.60
CA TRP A 12 14.26 -39.22 -18.89
C TRP A 12 15.66 -38.67 -18.66
N GLN A 13 16.65 -39.42 -19.14
CA GLN A 13 18.04 -39.03 -19.33
C GLN A 13 18.33 -38.97 -20.84
N ALA A 14 19.45 -38.30 -21.16
CA ALA A 14 20.18 -38.21 -22.43
C ALA A 14 19.68 -37.11 -23.39
N SER A 15 20.52 -36.31 -24.06
CA SER A 15 21.98 -36.17 -24.13
C SER A 15 22.27 -34.84 -24.86
N GLY A 16 23.53 -34.40 -24.85
CA GLY A 16 23.93 -33.04 -25.21
C GLY A 16 23.99 -32.71 -26.71
N CYS A 17 24.28 -31.43 -26.99
CA CYS A 17 25.12 -31.01 -28.12
C CYS A 17 25.66 -29.58 -27.89
N LEU A 18 26.98 -29.44 -27.98
CA LEU A 18 27.71 -28.17 -28.11
C LEU A 18 27.43 -27.54 -29.48
N LEU A 19 27.39 -26.20 -29.59
CA LEU A 19 28.46 -25.41 -30.24
C LEU A 19 28.14 -23.90 -30.33
N SER A 20 29.23 -23.17 -30.14
CA SER A 20 29.52 -21.74 -30.19
C SER A 20 29.17 -21.04 -31.52
N VAL A 21 28.72 -19.77 -31.45
CA VAL A 21 29.10 -18.73 -32.43
C VAL A 21 29.25 -17.37 -31.70
N LEU A 22 30.47 -16.84 -31.76
CA LEU A 22 30.87 -15.46 -31.48
C LEU A 22 30.65 -14.60 -32.74
N ALA A 23 30.11 -13.39 -32.61
CA ALA A 23 30.49 -12.29 -33.48
C ALA A 23 30.16 -10.93 -32.83
N ALA A 24 31.20 -10.11 -32.74
CA ALA A 24 31.20 -8.75 -32.25
C ALA A 24 30.58 -7.77 -33.26
N LEU A 25 30.04 -6.65 -32.76
CA LEU A 25 30.03 -5.38 -33.49
C LEU A 25 30.14 -4.22 -32.49
N ALA A 26 31.31 -3.60 -32.49
CA ALA A 26 31.58 -2.30 -31.92
C ALA A 26 31.09 -1.22 -32.89
N GLY A 27 30.54 -0.12 -32.37
CA GLY A 27 30.10 1.02 -33.16
C GLY A 27 29.79 2.23 -32.29
N THR A 28 30.78 3.12 -32.21
CA THR A 28 30.85 4.45 -31.61
C THR A 28 29.81 5.48 -32.09
N LEU A 29 29.76 6.62 -31.36
CA LEU A 29 29.18 7.96 -31.65
C LEU A 29 27.87 8.22 -30.88
N LEU A 30 27.61 9.33 -30.20
CA LEU A 30 28.23 10.66 -30.12
C LEU A 30 27.78 11.32 -28.80
N ALA A 31 28.69 12.08 -28.19
CA ALA A 31 28.36 13.03 -27.13
C ALA A 31 27.46 14.13 -27.67
N SER A 32 26.45 14.53 -26.89
CA SER A 32 25.73 15.79 -27.09
C SER A 32 25.47 16.40 -25.73
N THR A 33 26.34 17.32 -25.38
CA THR A 33 26.16 18.33 -24.35
C THR A 33 25.11 19.33 -24.83
N THR A 34 23.94 19.35 -24.18
CA THR A 34 23.04 20.50 -24.25
C THR A 34 22.76 20.97 -22.84
N THR A 35 23.45 22.05 -22.48
CA THR A 35 23.10 23.00 -21.44
C THR A 35 21.69 23.52 -21.71
N LEU A 36 20.75 23.34 -20.78
CA LEU A 36 19.55 24.18 -20.75
C LEU A 36 19.36 24.73 -19.34
N ALA A 37 19.37 26.06 -19.29
CA ALA A 37 19.20 26.87 -18.12
C ALA A 37 17.83 26.64 -17.45
N GLN A 38 17.86 26.77 -16.12
CA GLN A 38 16.71 26.81 -15.25
C GLN A 38 15.83 28.02 -15.59
N THR A 39 14.53 27.77 -15.77
CA THR A 39 13.50 28.76 -15.45
C THR A 39 12.54 28.07 -14.49
N THR A 40 12.55 28.54 -13.24
CA THR A 40 11.65 28.16 -12.16
C THR A 40 10.26 28.70 -12.44
N SER A 41 9.30 27.80 -12.70
CA SER A 41 7.87 28.12 -12.66
C SER A 41 7.13 27.06 -11.86
N THR A 42 6.81 27.41 -10.62
CA THR A 42 5.82 26.77 -9.75
C THR A 42 4.50 26.62 -10.50
N THR A 43 4.21 25.40 -10.97
CA THR A 43 2.97 25.10 -11.70
C THR A 43 2.13 24.15 -10.86
N SER A 44 1.05 24.69 -10.29
CA SER A 44 -0.09 23.95 -9.79
C SER A 44 -0.70 23.16 -10.93
N VAL A 45 -0.88 21.85 -10.74
CA VAL A 45 -1.53 20.98 -11.74
C VAL A 45 -3.04 21.23 -11.71
N GLN A 46 -3.47 22.30 -12.37
CA GLN A 46 -4.81 22.40 -12.97
C GLN A 46 -4.68 21.99 -14.43
N ARG A 47 -5.25 20.83 -14.80
CA ARG A 47 -5.48 20.48 -16.21
C ARG A 47 -6.55 21.42 -16.77
N GLN A 48 -6.13 22.47 -17.48
CA GLN A 48 -6.97 23.11 -18.48
C GLN A 48 -6.72 22.43 -19.83
N ALA A 49 -7.78 21.78 -20.34
CA ALA A 49 -7.86 21.38 -21.73
C ALA A 49 -7.96 22.65 -22.58
N SER A 50 -7.06 22.80 -23.55
CA SER A 50 -7.23 23.72 -24.67
C SER A 50 -7.24 22.91 -25.96
N VAL A 51 -8.45 22.71 -26.49
CA VAL A 51 -8.66 22.36 -27.90
C VAL A 51 -9.24 23.61 -28.53
N ALA A 52 -8.46 24.25 -29.39
CA ALA A 52 -8.88 25.40 -30.16
C ALA A 52 -9.60 24.95 -31.44
N GLY A 53 -10.82 25.49 -31.63
CA GLY A 53 -11.23 26.10 -32.89
C GLY A 53 -11.65 25.19 -34.05
N GLY A 54 -12.90 24.72 -34.02
CA GLY A 54 -13.65 24.32 -35.21
C GLY A 54 -15.08 24.86 -35.09
N THR A 55 -15.39 25.88 -35.88
CA THR A 55 -16.66 26.61 -35.91
C THR A 55 -17.83 25.75 -36.39
N GLY A 56 -18.88 25.66 -35.57
CA GLY A 56 -20.13 24.98 -35.89
C GLY A 56 -21.05 24.93 -34.67
N ALA A 57 -21.63 26.07 -34.30
CA ALA A 57 -22.54 26.20 -33.17
C ALA A 57 -23.89 25.53 -33.48
N ALA A 58 -24.03 24.25 -33.11
CA ALA A 58 -25.31 23.71 -32.70
C ALA A 58 -25.39 23.85 -31.17
N ALA A 59 -26.26 24.73 -30.68
CA ALA A 59 -26.60 24.84 -29.27
C ALA A 59 -27.38 23.58 -28.84
N GLY A 60 -26.66 22.46 -28.69
CA GLY A 60 -27.17 21.29 -27.99
C GLY A 60 -27.21 21.66 -26.51
N THR A 61 -28.41 21.74 -25.95
CA THR A 61 -28.63 21.70 -24.50
C THR A 61 -27.85 20.50 -23.95
N THR A 62 -26.71 20.74 -23.30
CA THR A 62 -26.01 19.72 -22.52
C THR A 62 -26.94 19.31 -21.39
N ALA A 63 -27.67 18.21 -21.59
CA ALA A 63 -28.52 17.65 -20.56
C ALA A 63 -27.70 17.51 -19.27
N ALA A 64 -28.22 18.07 -18.18
CA ALA A 64 -27.59 17.97 -16.88
C ALA A 64 -27.31 16.49 -16.55
N ARG A 65 -26.11 16.18 -16.06
CA ARG A 65 -25.75 14.83 -15.65
C ARG A 65 -26.77 14.31 -14.63
N PRO A 66 -27.27 13.06 -14.76
CA PRO A 66 -28.13 12.45 -13.76
C PRO A 66 -27.53 12.51 -12.34
N THR A 67 -28.35 12.85 -11.35
CA THR A 67 -27.96 12.78 -9.93
C THR A 67 -27.80 11.32 -9.48
N PRO A 68 -27.05 11.03 -8.40
CA PRO A 68 -26.94 9.67 -7.86
C PRO A 68 -28.30 9.01 -7.60
N ALA A 69 -29.30 9.75 -7.11
CA ALA A 69 -30.65 9.25 -6.92
C ALA A 69 -31.33 8.88 -8.25
N GLN A 70 -31.15 9.66 -9.32
CA GLN A 70 -31.66 9.34 -10.66
C GLN A 70 -30.94 8.14 -11.27
N VAL A 71 -29.63 8.00 -11.04
CA VAL A 71 -28.87 6.81 -11.43
C VAL A 71 -29.40 5.57 -10.71
N PHE A 72 -29.60 5.67 -9.39
CA PHE A 72 -30.17 4.58 -8.59
C PHE A 72 -31.57 4.21 -9.08
N ALA A 73 -32.44 5.16 -9.41
CA ALA A 73 -33.79 4.87 -9.91
C ALA A 73 -33.82 4.30 -11.36
N ASN A 74 -32.71 4.30 -12.09
CA ASN A 74 -32.69 3.87 -13.49
C ASN A 74 -32.92 2.35 -13.63
N PRO A 75 -33.83 1.88 -14.51
CA PRO A 75 -34.10 0.45 -14.68
C PRO A 75 -32.91 -0.39 -15.16
N VAL A 76 -32.02 0.16 -15.99
CA VAL A 76 -30.79 -0.52 -16.44
C VAL A 76 -29.86 -0.75 -15.25
N TYR A 77 -29.69 0.29 -14.42
CA TYR A 77 -28.90 0.21 -13.19
C TYR A 77 -29.50 -0.80 -12.20
N GLN A 78 -30.81 -0.76 -11.97
CA GLN A 78 -31.50 -1.66 -11.05
C GLN A 78 -31.42 -3.14 -11.47
N ARG A 79 -31.49 -3.45 -12.78
CA ARG A 79 -31.30 -4.82 -13.27
C ARG A 79 -29.89 -5.35 -12.99
N GLY A 80 -28.85 -4.53 -13.22
CA GLY A 80 -27.49 -4.90 -12.84
C GLY A 80 -27.33 -5.07 -11.33
N LEU A 81 -27.98 -4.20 -10.54
CA LEU A 81 -27.92 -4.23 -9.08
C LEU A 81 -28.61 -5.45 -8.48
N ALA A 82 -29.67 -5.95 -9.13
CA ALA A 82 -30.34 -7.18 -8.74
C ALA A 82 -29.39 -8.38 -8.80
N LEU A 83 -28.65 -8.53 -9.89
CA LEU A 83 -27.60 -9.56 -10.02
C LEU A 83 -26.48 -9.33 -9.00
N TRP A 84 -25.96 -8.10 -8.92
CA TRP A 84 -24.81 -7.75 -8.08
C TRP A 84 -24.99 -8.15 -6.62
N ARG A 85 -26.25 -8.16 -6.15
CA ARG A 85 -26.63 -8.43 -4.77
C ARG A 85 -27.49 -9.69 -4.63
N ASP A 86 -27.45 -10.58 -5.62
CA ASP A 86 -28.14 -11.86 -5.53
C ASP A 86 -27.40 -12.75 -4.52
N GLU A 87 -28.05 -12.99 -3.38
CA GLU A 87 -27.52 -13.75 -2.26
C GLU A 87 -27.89 -15.23 -2.32
N ASN A 88 -28.52 -15.69 -3.41
CA ASN A 88 -28.89 -17.08 -3.57
C ASN A 88 -27.63 -17.98 -3.50
N PRO A 89 -27.47 -18.78 -2.43
CA PRO A 89 -26.25 -19.54 -2.20
C PRO A 89 -26.09 -20.73 -3.17
N GLN A 90 -27.18 -21.20 -3.77
CA GLN A 90 -27.13 -22.24 -4.80
C GLN A 90 -26.63 -21.70 -6.14
N LYS A 91 -26.90 -20.41 -6.40
CA LYS A 91 -26.49 -19.73 -7.62
C LYS A 91 -25.10 -19.11 -7.49
N PHE A 92 -24.86 -18.38 -6.40
CA PHE A 92 -23.61 -17.70 -6.10
C PHE A 92 -22.91 -18.38 -4.91
N PRO A 93 -22.25 -19.53 -5.10
CA PRO A 93 -21.64 -20.29 -4.01
C PRO A 93 -20.56 -19.49 -3.27
N LYS A 94 -19.88 -18.56 -3.96
CA LYS A 94 -18.84 -17.68 -3.40
C LYS A 94 -19.40 -16.52 -2.54
N GLY A 95 -20.70 -16.25 -2.63
CA GLY A 95 -21.33 -15.04 -2.13
C GLY A 95 -21.73 -14.09 -3.27
N SER A 96 -22.58 -13.10 -2.98
CA SER A 96 -22.97 -12.08 -3.96
C SER A 96 -21.78 -11.21 -4.38
N CYS A 97 -21.81 -10.61 -5.58
CA CYS A 97 -20.73 -9.70 -5.97
C CYS A 97 -20.53 -8.55 -4.95
N ALA A 98 -21.63 -8.08 -4.36
CA ALA A 98 -21.64 -7.05 -3.31
C ALA A 98 -21.01 -7.47 -1.98
N SER A 99 -20.75 -8.77 -1.76
CA SER A 99 -20.09 -9.27 -0.55
C SER A 99 -18.56 -9.33 -0.68
N CYS A 100 -18.02 -9.34 -1.90
CA CYS A 100 -16.57 -9.24 -2.15
C CYS A 100 -16.13 -7.84 -2.58
N HIS A 101 -17.02 -7.09 -3.22
CA HIS A 101 -16.78 -5.75 -3.76
C HIS A 101 -17.46 -4.66 -2.91
N GLY A 102 -17.88 -3.54 -3.52
CA GLY A 102 -18.70 -2.54 -2.86
C GLY A 102 -20.20 -2.68 -3.15
N ALA A 103 -20.95 -1.62 -2.79
CA ALA A 103 -22.41 -1.63 -2.80
C ALA A 103 -23.05 -1.81 -4.20
N ASP A 104 -22.29 -1.52 -5.25
CA ASP A 104 -22.63 -1.69 -6.67
C ASP A 104 -21.38 -1.98 -7.53
N PHE A 105 -21.57 -2.09 -8.84
CA PHE A 105 -20.55 -2.39 -9.86
C PHE A 105 -19.78 -1.14 -10.35
N PHE A 106 -19.66 -0.10 -9.52
CA PHE A 106 -18.96 1.13 -9.89
C PHE A 106 -17.46 0.90 -10.13
N ASP A 107 -16.88 -0.06 -9.42
CA ASP A 107 -15.49 -0.47 -9.59
C ASP A 107 -15.26 -1.20 -10.92
N LEU A 108 -16.19 -2.04 -11.39
CA LEU A 108 -16.15 -2.59 -12.75
C LEU A 108 -16.26 -1.49 -13.81
N ALA A 109 -17.11 -0.49 -13.56
CA ALA A 109 -17.25 0.66 -14.44
C ALA A 109 -15.94 1.49 -14.50
N ARG A 110 -15.29 1.70 -13.35
CA ARG A 110 -14.07 2.50 -13.22
C ARG A 110 -12.78 1.78 -13.65
N GLY A 111 -12.70 0.47 -13.42
CA GLY A 111 -11.52 -0.36 -13.72
C GLY A 111 -11.36 -0.69 -15.20
N GLY A 112 -12.43 -0.53 -15.98
CA GLY A 112 -12.38 -0.63 -17.45
C GLY A 112 -12.30 -2.06 -17.99
N PHE A 113 -12.81 -3.05 -17.24
CA PHE A 113 -12.97 -4.43 -17.73
C PHE A 113 -13.80 -4.45 -19.02
N ASP A 114 -13.35 -5.20 -20.03
CA ASP A 114 -14.14 -5.40 -21.24
C ASP A 114 -15.35 -6.31 -20.97
N ASP A 115 -16.30 -6.27 -21.89
CA ASP A 115 -17.57 -6.99 -21.74
C ASP A 115 -17.38 -8.51 -21.75
N ALA A 116 -16.37 -9.02 -22.46
CA ALA A 116 -16.06 -10.44 -22.50
C ALA A 116 -15.58 -10.92 -21.12
N THR A 117 -14.74 -10.14 -20.47
CA THR A 117 -14.23 -10.40 -19.12
C THR A 117 -15.34 -10.32 -18.09
N ILE A 118 -16.17 -9.27 -18.14
CA ILE A 118 -17.33 -9.13 -17.23
C ILE A 118 -18.27 -10.32 -17.41
N ARG A 119 -18.61 -10.69 -18.65
CA ARG A 119 -19.46 -11.83 -18.95
C ARG A 119 -18.89 -13.13 -18.38
N ARG A 120 -17.62 -13.41 -18.67
CA ARG A 120 -16.95 -14.65 -18.23
C ARG A 120 -16.95 -14.76 -16.71
N ARG A 121 -16.54 -13.71 -16.00
CA ARG A 121 -16.48 -13.73 -14.52
C ARG A 121 -17.87 -13.85 -13.91
N ALA A 122 -18.85 -13.09 -14.40
CA ALA A 122 -20.23 -13.18 -13.92
C ALA A 122 -20.79 -14.61 -14.06
N ILE A 123 -20.56 -15.27 -15.19
CA ILE A 123 -20.99 -16.66 -15.41
C ILE A 123 -20.24 -17.64 -14.50
N LEU A 124 -18.92 -17.48 -14.35
CA LEU A 124 -18.11 -18.29 -13.42
C LEU A 124 -18.56 -18.15 -11.96
N ASP A 125 -19.14 -17.00 -11.60
CA ASP A 125 -19.66 -16.74 -10.27
C ASP A 125 -21.13 -17.16 -10.12
N GLY A 126 -21.82 -17.57 -11.19
CA GLY A 126 -23.18 -18.15 -11.14
C GLY A 126 -24.26 -17.42 -11.94
N ALA A 127 -23.93 -16.33 -12.63
CA ALA A 127 -24.90 -15.59 -13.44
C ALA A 127 -25.30 -16.35 -14.70
N THR A 128 -26.55 -16.19 -15.12
CA THR A 128 -27.00 -16.59 -16.47
C THR A 128 -26.41 -15.65 -17.54
N PRO A 129 -26.36 -16.07 -18.83
CA PRO A 129 -25.93 -15.20 -19.93
C PRO A 129 -26.75 -13.89 -20.04
N GLU A 130 -28.04 -13.94 -19.72
CA GLU A 130 -28.95 -12.80 -19.73
C GLU A 130 -28.61 -11.82 -18.61
N GLU A 131 -28.37 -12.33 -17.40
CA GLU A 131 -27.97 -11.52 -16.24
C GLU A 131 -26.60 -10.88 -16.45
N ALA A 132 -25.63 -11.63 -16.97
CA ALA A 132 -24.33 -11.09 -17.34
C ALA A 132 -24.47 -9.95 -18.37
N THR A 133 -25.39 -10.07 -19.33
CA THR A 133 -25.70 -9.02 -20.30
C THR A 133 -26.32 -7.79 -19.62
N ALA A 134 -27.22 -7.98 -18.66
CA ALA A 134 -27.81 -6.90 -17.88
C ALA A 134 -26.76 -6.16 -17.04
N LEU A 135 -25.81 -6.87 -16.43
CA LEU A 135 -24.68 -6.26 -15.71
C LEU A 135 -23.81 -5.42 -16.64
N ILE A 136 -23.46 -5.94 -17.82
CA ILE A 136 -22.68 -5.20 -18.83
C ILE A 136 -23.40 -3.91 -19.23
N ALA A 137 -24.71 -3.97 -19.47
CA ALA A 137 -25.51 -2.78 -19.80
C ALA A 137 -25.48 -1.75 -18.66
N ALA A 138 -25.57 -2.21 -17.41
CA ALA A 138 -25.49 -1.34 -16.23
C ALA A 138 -24.10 -0.71 -16.04
N VAL A 139 -23.03 -1.47 -16.28
CA VAL A 139 -21.65 -0.98 -16.26
C VAL A 139 -21.42 0.09 -17.33
N ARG A 140 -21.89 -0.14 -18.57
CA ARG A 140 -21.85 0.85 -19.67
C ARG A 140 -22.65 2.11 -19.33
N TYR A 141 -23.80 1.96 -18.69
CA TYR A 141 -24.60 3.08 -18.20
C TYR A 141 -23.84 3.93 -17.17
N LEU A 142 -23.14 3.31 -16.21
CA LEU A 142 -22.29 4.05 -15.26
C LEU A 142 -21.12 4.75 -15.95
N ARG A 143 -20.43 4.06 -16.88
CA ARG A 143 -19.30 4.65 -17.63
C ARG A 143 -19.70 5.91 -18.38
N SER A 144 -20.82 5.85 -19.10
CA SER A 144 -21.36 6.98 -19.86
C SER A 144 -21.85 8.10 -18.92
N THR A 145 -22.65 7.76 -17.92
CA THR A 145 -23.18 8.73 -16.95
C THR A 145 -22.06 9.47 -16.24
N TYR A 146 -21.07 8.73 -15.73
CA TYR A 146 -19.97 9.28 -14.94
C TYR A 146 -18.72 9.65 -15.77
N ALA A 147 -18.77 9.57 -17.10
CA ALA A 147 -17.65 9.85 -18.00
C ALA A 147 -16.34 9.19 -17.51
N LEU A 148 -16.45 7.94 -17.06
CA LEU A 148 -15.33 7.22 -16.45
C LEU A 148 -14.29 6.86 -17.53
N PRO A 149 -12.99 6.95 -17.22
CA PRO A 149 -11.94 6.68 -18.18
C PRO A 149 -11.92 5.20 -18.58
N ALA A 150 -11.59 4.93 -19.84
CA ALA A 150 -11.25 3.58 -20.30
C ALA A 150 -9.84 3.23 -19.79
N THR A 151 -9.76 2.42 -18.74
CA THR A 151 -8.50 1.88 -18.21
C THR A 151 -8.36 0.40 -18.55
N ASP A 152 -7.14 -0.07 -18.81
CA ASP A 152 -6.89 -1.51 -18.89
C ASP A 152 -6.97 -2.10 -17.48
N ALA A 153 -7.98 -2.95 -17.24
CA ALA A 153 -8.20 -3.59 -15.97
C ALA A 153 -6.99 -4.41 -15.48
N ARG A 154 -6.19 -4.96 -16.40
CA ARG A 154 -4.98 -5.73 -16.07
C ARG A 154 -3.84 -4.88 -15.53
N ASN A 155 -3.96 -3.55 -15.67
CA ASN A 155 -3.00 -2.57 -15.16
C ASN A 155 -3.66 -1.61 -14.16
N PHE A 156 -4.92 -1.84 -13.79
CA PHE A 156 -5.66 -0.94 -12.92
C PHE A 156 -5.25 -1.15 -11.46
N ARG A 157 -4.28 -0.32 -11.02
CA ARG A 157 -3.76 -0.24 -9.66
C ARG A 157 -4.25 1.07 -9.04
N PRO A 158 -5.48 1.09 -8.49
CA PRO A 158 -6.05 2.33 -7.99
C PRO A 158 -5.18 2.89 -6.86
N PHE A 159 -5.11 4.21 -6.79
CA PHE A 159 -4.37 4.96 -5.76
C PHE A 159 -2.86 4.77 -5.74
N GLN A 160 -2.26 4.15 -6.78
CA GLN A 160 -0.81 4.13 -6.94
C GLN A 160 -0.24 5.55 -6.76
N PRO A 161 0.67 5.76 -5.80
CA PRO A 161 1.20 7.09 -5.51
C PRO A 161 1.83 7.73 -6.73
N GLY A 162 1.49 9.00 -6.98
CA GLY A 162 1.94 9.73 -8.18
C GLY A 162 1.42 9.17 -9.51
N GLY A 163 0.42 8.29 -9.48
CA GLY A 163 -0.31 7.75 -10.64
C GLY A 163 0.41 6.65 -11.43
N ALA A 164 1.64 6.31 -11.07
CA ALA A 164 2.40 5.22 -11.67
C ALA A 164 3.52 4.76 -10.71
N VAL A 165 3.88 3.47 -10.79
CA VAL A 165 5.10 2.99 -10.14
C VAL A 165 6.31 3.73 -10.69
N LEU A 166 7.31 3.94 -9.85
CA LEU A 166 8.57 4.54 -10.25
C LEU A 166 9.35 3.57 -11.16
N GLU A 167 9.93 4.11 -12.24
CA GLU A 167 10.63 3.31 -13.27
C GLU A 167 9.74 2.12 -13.78
N PRO A 168 8.56 2.40 -14.36
CA PRO A 168 7.61 1.36 -14.78
C PRO A 168 8.15 0.50 -15.95
N GLU A 169 9.07 1.04 -16.75
CA GLU A 169 9.73 0.32 -17.83
C GLU A 169 10.55 -0.88 -17.35
N LEU A 170 10.98 -0.91 -16.08
CA LEU A 170 11.74 -2.03 -15.53
C LEU A 170 10.92 -3.31 -15.39
N ASP A 171 9.58 -3.23 -15.36
CA ASP A 171 8.72 -4.41 -15.32
C ASP A 171 8.66 -5.12 -16.69
N ARG A 172 9.04 -4.44 -17.78
CA ARG A 172 9.03 -4.97 -19.14
C ARG A 172 10.38 -5.54 -19.58
N ASP A 173 11.42 -5.26 -18.83
CA ASP A 173 12.78 -5.72 -19.13
C ASP A 173 13.04 -7.09 -18.48
N ALA A 174 12.92 -8.14 -19.29
CA ALA A 174 13.17 -9.52 -18.86
C ALA A 174 14.64 -9.80 -18.50
N THR A 175 15.57 -8.91 -18.85
CA THR A 175 17.00 -9.07 -18.51
C THR A 175 17.30 -8.62 -17.07
N ILE A 176 16.39 -7.85 -16.46
CA ILE A 176 16.55 -7.33 -15.10
C ILE A 176 15.86 -8.27 -14.12
N ASN A 177 16.64 -8.93 -13.26
CA ASN A 177 16.09 -9.71 -12.17
C ASN A 177 15.37 -8.80 -11.13
N GLU A 178 14.44 -9.39 -10.40
CA GLU A 178 13.61 -8.68 -9.43
C GLU A 178 14.44 -7.91 -8.36
N PRO A 179 15.47 -8.49 -7.72
CA PRO A 179 16.28 -7.72 -6.77
C PRO A 179 16.91 -6.46 -7.36
N THR A 180 17.41 -6.53 -8.59
CA THR A 180 18.01 -5.37 -9.28
C THR A 180 16.95 -4.32 -9.58
N ARG A 181 15.72 -4.74 -9.94
CA ARG A 181 14.59 -3.83 -10.16
C ARG A 181 14.27 -2.99 -8.93
N PHE A 182 14.19 -3.62 -7.75
CA PHE A 182 13.92 -2.88 -6.51
C PHE A 182 15.04 -1.90 -6.16
N ILE A 183 16.31 -2.28 -6.29
CA ILE A 183 17.43 -1.36 -6.03
C ILE A 183 17.37 -0.14 -6.96
N ARG A 184 17.13 -0.36 -8.27
CA ARG A 184 17.01 0.74 -9.24
C ARG A 184 15.85 1.68 -8.89
N ARG A 185 14.70 1.13 -8.49
CA ARG A 185 13.55 1.91 -8.00
C ARG A 185 13.87 2.69 -6.73
N ASP A 186 14.62 2.09 -5.81
CA ASP A 186 14.99 2.74 -4.55
C ASP A 186 15.98 3.90 -4.77
N ILE A 187 16.93 3.76 -5.70
CA ILE A 187 17.81 4.85 -6.15
C ILE A 187 16.99 5.96 -6.79
N ALA A 188 16.08 5.63 -7.71
CA ALA A 188 15.22 6.61 -8.36
C ALA A 188 14.36 7.36 -7.32
N PHE A 189 13.89 6.67 -6.29
CA PHE A 189 13.16 7.28 -5.18
C PHE A 189 14.05 8.25 -4.40
N GLY A 190 15.29 7.85 -4.07
CA GLY A 190 16.30 8.73 -3.48
C GLY A 190 16.56 9.99 -4.33
N ARG A 191 16.71 9.86 -5.65
CA ARG A 191 16.87 10.99 -6.58
C ARG A 191 15.64 11.92 -6.59
N GLN A 192 14.44 11.36 -6.48
CA GLN A 192 13.21 12.15 -6.36
C GLN A 192 13.19 12.92 -5.04
N LEU A 193 13.56 12.30 -3.93
CA LEU A 193 13.66 12.95 -2.63
C LEU A 193 14.70 14.07 -2.62
N THR A 194 15.86 13.92 -3.27
CA THR A 194 16.85 15.01 -3.40
C THR A 194 16.25 16.29 -3.98
N LYS A 195 15.27 16.19 -4.88
CA LYS A 195 14.58 17.34 -5.47
C LYS A 195 13.56 17.98 -4.52
N LEU A 196 12.88 17.16 -3.71
CA LEU A 196 11.80 17.59 -2.82
C LEU A 196 12.32 18.07 -1.45
N THR A 197 13.41 17.47 -0.97
CA THR A 197 14.03 17.73 0.33
C THR A 197 15.53 18.00 0.18
N PRO A 198 15.93 19.03 -0.60
CA PRO A 198 17.34 19.27 -0.93
C PRO A 198 18.23 19.47 0.31
N ALA A 199 17.71 20.02 1.41
CA ALA A 199 18.47 20.16 2.64
C ALA A 199 18.87 18.80 3.24
N LEU A 200 18.07 17.76 3.03
CA LEU A 200 18.33 16.41 3.52
C LEU A 200 19.48 15.72 2.78
N PHE A 201 19.74 16.10 1.53
CA PHE A 201 20.78 15.51 0.67
C PHE A 201 21.97 16.45 0.42
N GLY A 202 21.97 17.64 1.03
CA GLY A 202 23.03 18.63 0.92
C GLY A 202 24.19 18.41 1.90
N ALA A 203 24.85 19.51 2.24
CA ALA A 203 25.92 19.54 3.24
C ALA A 203 25.44 19.06 4.62
N PRO A 204 26.36 18.61 5.51
CA PRO A 204 26.01 18.25 6.88
C PRO A 204 25.24 19.35 7.60
N ILE A 205 24.23 18.94 8.36
CA ILE A 205 23.37 19.86 9.15
C ILE A 205 24.05 20.22 10.46
N GLU A 206 24.16 21.51 10.73
CA GLU A 206 24.94 22.04 11.86
C GLU A 206 24.11 22.88 12.83
N THR A 207 22.95 23.37 12.38
CA THR A 207 22.15 24.33 13.13
C THR A 207 20.69 23.89 13.28
N LEU A 208 20.04 24.35 14.35
CA LEU A 208 18.61 24.12 14.58
C LEU A 208 17.75 24.68 13.43
N ALA A 209 18.14 25.84 12.86
CA ALA A 209 17.42 26.43 11.72
C ALA A 209 17.42 25.50 10.50
N GLN A 210 18.56 24.89 10.16
CA GLN A 210 18.64 23.88 9.10
C GLN A 210 17.83 22.62 9.43
N ALA A 211 17.82 22.18 10.70
CA ALA A 211 17.02 21.06 11.14
C ALA A 211 15.50 21.33 10.97
N HIS A 212 15.03 22.54 11.32
CA HIS A 212 13.66 22.98 11.06
C HIS A 212 13.34 23.05 9.57
N GLN A 213 14.26 23.55 8.75
CA GLN A 213 14.10 23.55 7.30
C GLN A 213 13.89 22.13 6.75
N ILE A 214 14.66 21.13 7.23
CA ILE A 214 14.45 19.73 6.85
C ILE A 214 13.08 19.25 7.29
N ARG A 215 12.69 19.49 8.55
CA ARG A 215 11.36 19.11 9.06
C ARG A 215 10.28 19.64 8.13
N ASP A 216 10.33 20.92 7.80
CA ASP A 216 9.31 21.59 7.01
C ASP A 216 9.28 21.07 5.57
N GLN A 217 10.46 20.83 4.96
CA GLN A 217 10.56 20.22 3.63
C GLN A 217 9.96 18.80 3.60
N VAL A 218 10.27 17.99 4.62
CA VAL A 218 9.79 16.60 4.69
C VAL A 218 8.28 16.55 4.96
N LEU A 219 7.77 17.38 5.88
CA LEU A 219 6.33 17.49 6.16
C LEU A 219 5.53 18.04 4.97
N ALA A 220 6.17 18.80 4.07
CA ALA A 220 5.56 19.25 2.82
C ALA A 220 5.43 18.14 1.76
N VAL A 221 6.17 17.04 1.89
CA VAL A 221 6.06 15.90 0.97
C VAL A 221 4.73 15.19 1.20
N GLN A 222 3.89 15.12 0.15
CA GLN A 222 2.63 14.37 0.18
C GLN A 222 2.85 12.92 -0.29
N PRO A 223 2.74 11.90 0.59
CA PRO A 223 3.01 10.51 0.22
C PRO A 223 2.10 9.98 -0.89
N ARG A 224 0.88 10.50 -1.02
CA ARG A 224 -0.09 10.09 -2.07
C ARG A 224 0.30 10.53 -3.48
N THR A 225 1.08 11.60 -3.61
CA THR A 225 1.51 12.13 -4.93
C THR A 225 2.96 11.80 -5.25
N LEU A 226 3.72 11.34 -4.26
CA LEU A 226 5.10 10.90 -4.42
C LEU A 226 5.13 9.54 -5.13
N LYS A 227 5.71 9.45 -6.32
CA LYS A 227 5.90 8.15 -6.99
C LYS A 227 6.81 7.25 -6.15
N THR A 228 6.49 5.96 -6.07
CA THR A 228 7.24 5.00 -5.24
C THR A 228 7.64 3.78 -6.05
N GLY A 229 8.69 3.10 -5.59
CA GLY A 229 9.13 1.81 -6.12
C GLY A 229 8.25 0.63 -5.70
N VAL A 230 7.28 0.86 -4.81
CA VAL A 230 6.31 -0.13 -4.35
C VAL A 230 5.14 -0.15 -5.33
N LEU A 231 4.85 -1.32 -5.88
CA LEU A 231 3.79 -1.53 -6.85
C LEU A 231 2.50 -1.87 -6.11
N TYR A 232 1.47 -1.02 -6.21
CA TYR A 232 0.20 -1.33 -5.53
C TYR A 232 -0.50 -2.52 -6.17
N PRO A 233 -1.22 -3.37 -5.43
CA PRO A 233 -2.03 -4.46 -5.96
C PRO A 233 -3.00 -4.01 -7.05
N LEU A 234 -3.31 -4.94 -7.96
CA LEU A 234 -4.41 -4.75 -8.92
C LEU A 234 -5.73 -4.64 -8.17
N TRP A 235 -6.71 -3.92 -8.73
CA TRP A 235 -8.04 -3.92 -8.12
C TRP A 235 -8.62 -5.32 -8.01
N SER A 236 -8.58 -6.09 -9.11
CA SER A 236 -8.92 -7.50 -9.09
C SER A 236 -7.99 -8.27 -10.00
N ALA A 237 -7.30 -9.25 -9.42
CA ALA A 237 -6.44 -10.19 -10.10
C ALA A 237 -7.27 -11.29 -10.76
N ASP A 238 -6.73 -11.88 -11.83
CA ASP A 238 -7.44 -12.84 -12.65
C ASP A 238 -6.46 -13.70 -13.45
N ARG A 239 -6.20 -14.90 -12.94
CA ARG A 239 -5.26 -15.87 -13.52
C ARG A 239 -5.60 -16.27 -14.96
N HIS A 240 -6.83 -16.03 -15.42
CA HIS A 240 -7.21 -16.26 -16.82
C HIS A 240 -6.32 -15.50 -17.82
N PHE A 241 -5.75 -14.36 -17.42
CA PHE A 241 -4.84 -13.59 -18.26
C PHE A 241 -3.37 -14.03 -18.19
N GLY A 242 -3.08 -15.10 -17.44
CA GLY A 242 -1.74 -15.65 -17.25
C GLY A 242 -1.44 -15.94 -15.79
N GLU A 243 -0.52 -16.87 -15.56
CA GLU A 243 -0.13 -17.31 -14.21
C GLU A 243 0.39 -16.16 -13.35
N GLN A 244 1.04 -15.15 -13.92
CA GLN A 244 1.51 -13.96 -13.20
C GLN A 244 0.37 -13.08 -12.61
N PHE A 245 -0.88 -13.31 -13.01
CA PHE A 245 -2.06 -12.65 -12.47
C PHE A 245 -2.81 -13.51 -11.45
N GLY A 246 -2.30 -14.69 -11.09
CA GLY A 246 -2.89 -15.54 -10.07
C GLY A 246 -2.35 -15.21 -8.69
N THR A 247 -2.98 -14.28 -7.96
CA THR A 247 -2.49 -13.83 -6.65
C THR A 247 -3.64 -13.42 -5.73
N LEU A 248 -3.45 -13.56 -4.42
CA LEU A 248 -4.34 -12.98 -3.39
C LEU A 248 -4.04 -11.49 -3.14
N ASN A 249 -2.99 -10.95 -3.76
CA ASN A 249 -2.57 -9.55 -3.60
C ASN A 249 -3.33 -8.65 -4.58
N ASP A 250 -4.64 -8.55 -4.36
CA ASP A 250 -5.56 -7.65 -5.05
C ASP A 250 -6.52 -6.99 -4.04
N TRP A 251 -7.38 -6.07 -4.47
CA TRP A 251 -8.27 -5.33 -3.55
C TRP A 251 -9.55 -6.07 -3.16
N VAL A 252 -9.99 -7.07 -3.92
CA VAL A 252 -11.31 -7.71 -3.80
C VAL A 252 -11.24 -8.89 -2.83
N ALA A 253 -12.18 -9.00 -1.89
CA ALA A 253 -12.17 -10.11 -0.93
C ALA A 253 -12.28 -11.47 -1.63
N ASP A 254 -11.46 -12.44 -1.22
CA ASP A 254 -11.45 -13.78 -1.79
C ASP A 254 -12.68 -14.56 -1.29
N ILE A 255 -13.07 -14.33 -0.03
CA ILE A 255 -14.31 -14.84 0.57
C ILE A 255 -15.25 -13.68 0.90
N GLY A 256 -16.47 -13.74 0.36
CA GLY A 256 -17.45 -12.66 0.53
C GLY A 256 -18.00 -12.51 1.95
N GLN A 257 -18.21 -11.26 2.36
CA GLN A 257 -18.91 -10.84 3.58
C GLN A 257 -20.42 -10.76 3.33
N ALA A 258 -21.10 -11.91 3.39
CA ALA A 258 -22.54 -12.00 3.17
C ALA A 258 -23.31 -11.36 4.35
N PRO A 259 -24.47 -10.71 4.12
CA PRO A 259 -25.28 -10.28 5.24
C PRO A 259 -25.75 -11.47 6.07
N ARG A 260 -25.87 -11.26 7.38
CA ARG A 260 -26.48 -12.24 8.27
C ARG A 260 -27.97 -12.38 7.88
N PRO A 261 -28.56 -13.58 7.92
CA PRO A 261 -29.94 -13.79 7.47
C PRO A 261 -30.97 -12.85 8.12
N ASP A 262 -30.81 -12.58 9.42
CA ASP A 262 -31.70 -11.68 10.19
C ASP A 262 -31.37 -10.18 10.02
N LYS A 263 -30.27 -9.85 9.33
CA LYS A 263 -29.77 -8.48 9.12
C LYS A 263 -29.77 -8.05 7.66
N ALA A 264 -30.14 -8.93 6.72
CA ALA A 264 -30.10 -8.65 5.28
C ALA A 264 -30.85 -7.36 4.88
N ALA A 265 -32.05 -7.15 5.41
CA ALA A 265 -32.82 -5.92 5.14
C ALA A 265 -32.13 -4.65 5.67
N ALA A 266 -31.50 -4.71 6.84
CA ALA A 266 -30.77 -3.59 7.42
C ALA A 266 -29.50 -3.28 6.61
N TRP A 267 -28.75 -4.30 6.21
CA TRP A 267 -27.59 -4.15 5.34
C TRP A 267 -27.96 -3.53 3.99
N ARG A 268 -29.02 -4.07 3.35
CA ARG A 268 -29.54 -3.56 2.09
C ARG A 268 -29.96 -2.08 2.18
N SER A 269 -30.61 -1.70 3.26
CA SER A 269 -31.04 -0.32 3.51
C SER A 269 -29.85 0.66 3.58
N LEU A 270 -28.76 0.28 4.24
CA LEU A 270 -27.54 1.09 4.30
C LEU A 270 -26.89 1.24 2.92
N GLN A 271 -26.82 0.16 2.15
CA GLN A 271 -26.29 0.21 0.79
C GLN A 271 -27.16 1.08 -0.12
N ASP A 272 -28.49 1.01 -0.02
CA ASP A 272 -29.41 1.83 -0.81
C ASP A 272 -29.32 3.31 -0.44
N ALA A 273 -29.22 3.63 0.86
CA ALA A 273 -29.02 5.00 1.33
C ALA A 273 -27.72 5.59 0.76
N TYR A 274 -26.63 4.82 0.82
CA TYR A 274 -25.35 5.22 0.25
C TYR A 274 -25.42 5.44 -1.27
N LEU A 275 -26.06 4.55 -2.03
CA LEU A 275 -26.13 4.70 -3.49
C LEU A 275 -27.03 5.85 -3.95
N ARG A 276 -28.12 6.14 -3.23
CA ARG A 276 -29.01 7.27 -3.54
C ARG A 276 -28.36 8.62 -3.24
N GLN A 277 -27.57 8.70 -2.17
CA GLN A 277 -26.93 9.93 -1.73
C GLN A 277 -25.48 9.69 -1.23
N PRO A 278 -24.53 9.40 -2.14
CA PRO A 278 -23.15 9.15 -1.75
C PRO A 278 -22.55 10.35 -1.02
N SER A 279 -22.09 10.11 0.20
CA SER A 279 -21.47 11.11 1.08
C SER A 279 -20.57 10.41 2.09
N ASN A 280 -19.66 11.15 2.73
CA ASN A 280 -18.83 10.61 3.81
C ASN A 280 -19.70 9.98 4.91
N GLU A 281 -20.82 10.61 5.26
CA GLU A 281 -21.72 10.13 6.30
C GLU A 281 -22.38 8.79 5.94
N THR A 282 -23.04 8.71 4.78
CA THR A 282 -23.70 7.47 4.33
C THR A 282 -22.69 6.34 4.13
N PHE A 283 -21.48 6.67 3.65
CA PHE A 283 -20.38 5.72 3.55
C PHE A 283 -19.96 5.18 4.91
N TRP A 284 -19.63 6.05 5.88
CA TRP A 284 -19.13 5.60 7.18
C TRP A 284 -20.17 4.81 7.97
N ARG A 285 -21.46 5.14 7.85
CA ARG A 285 -22.55 4.34 8.44
C ARG A 285 -22.60 2.91 7.87
N MET A 286 -22.45 2.78 6.55
CA MET A 286 -22.36 1.46 5.90
C MET A 286 -21.08 0.72 6.30
N TYR A 287 -19.94 1.41 6.31
CA TYR A 287 -18.64 0.84 6.67
C TYR A 287 -18.59 0.32 8.11
N ASP A 288 -19.14 1.07 9.07
CA ASP A 288 -19.18 0.70 10.49
C ASP A 288 -20.00 -0.57 10.71
N ALA A 289 -21.10 -0.70 9.97
CA ALA A 289 -22.05 -1.79 10.10
C ALA A 289 -21.54 -3.16 9.61
N VAL A 290 -20.41 -3.23 8.89
CA VAL A 290 -19.87 -4.47 8.31
C VAL A 290 -19.75 -5.57 9.38
N GLY A 291 -18.96 -5.34 10.44
CA GLY A 291 -18.70 -6.37 11.47
C GLY A 291 -19.94 -6.84 12.23
N VAL A 292 -21.03 -6.05 12.21
CA VAL A 292 -22.29 -6.37 12.90
C VAL A 292 -23.31 -7.02 11.97
N LEU A 293 -23.45 -6.54 10.74
CA LEU A 293 -24.50 -6.95 9.82
C LEU A 293 -24.07 -8.04 8.84
N THR A 294 -22.77 -8.25 8.64
CA THR A 294 -22.25 -9.27 7.74
C THR A 294 -21.50 -10.37 8.49
N ALA A 295 -21.27 -11.47 7.80
CA ALA A 295 -20.44 -12.59 8.20
C ALA A 295 -19.76 -13.20 6.96
N PRO A 296 -18.58 -13.80 7.11
CA PRO A 296 -17.92 -14.50 6.01
C PRO A 296 -18.78 -15.67 5.51
N ARG A 297 -18.83 -15.87 4.20
CA ARG A 297 -19.63 -16.93 3.56
C ARG A 297 -19.16 -18.33 3.95
N PHE A 298 -17.86 -18.50 4.13
CA PHE A 298 -17.22 -19.74 4.58
C PHE A 298 -16.49 -19.50 5.89
N THR A 299 -16.40 -20.52 6.74
CA THR A 299 -15.61 -20.43 7.98
C THR A 299 -14.19 -20.92 7.71
N THR A 300 -13.24 -19.99 7.62
CA THR A 300 -11.81 -20.31 7.44
C THR A 300 -10.98 -19.63 8.52
N ALA A 301 -9.73 -20.08 8.68
CA ALA A 301 -8.77 -19.37 9.53
C ALA A 301 -8.43 -17.97 8.97
N GLY A 302 -8.68 -17.75 7.67
CA GLY A 302 -8.44 -16.51 6.93
C GLY A 302 -9.52 -15.45 7.06
N ASN A 303 -10.71 -15.73 7.61
CA ASN A 303 -11.87 -14.84 7.53
C ASN A 303 -11.65 -13.37 7.98
N ARG A 304 -10.74 -13.12 8.92
CA ARG A 304 -10.40 -11.75 9.37
C ARG A 304 -9.61 -10.97 8.32
N VAL A 305 -8.87 -11.66 7.45
CA VAL A 305 -8.15 -11.10 6.30
C VAL A 305 -9.15 -10.62 5.26
N ASP A 306 -10.14 -11.45 4.92
CA ASP A 306 -11.19 -11.09 3.96
C ASP A 306 -12.07 -9.93 4.45
N GLU A 307 -12.40 -9.85 5.74
CA GLU A 307 -13.12 -8.68 6.26
C GLU A 307 -12.30 -7.39 6.09
N ALA A 308 -10.99 -7.43 6.36
CA ALA A 308 -10.11 -6.27 6.17
C ALA A 308 -9.98 -5.90 4.69
N LYS A 309 -9.90 -6.88 3.79
CA LYS A 309 -9.88 -6.69 2.34
C LYS A 309 -11.20 -6.08 1.84
N PHE A 310 -12.35 -6.60 2.28
CA PHE A 310 -13.68 -6.06 1.98
C PHE A 310 -13.84 -4.61 2.46
N ARG A 311 -13.46 -4.31 3.71
CA ARG A 311 -13.47 -2.92 4.23
C ARG A 311 -12.56 -2.00 3.41
N SER A 312 -11.41 -2.49 2.96
CA SER A 312 -10.51 -1.74 2.08
C SER A 312 -11.12 -1.51 0.70
N ALA A 313 -11.81 -2.50 0.12
CA ALA A 313 -12.56 -2.37 -1.13
C ALA A 313 -13.70 -1.34 -1.02
N LEU A 314 -14.41 -1.28 0.10
CA LEU A 314 -15.43 -0.24 0.35
C LEU A 314 -14.81 1.16 0.29
N ILE A 315 -13.68 1.37 0.97
CA ILE A 315 -12.93 2.63 0.94
C ILE A 315 -12.48 2.96 -0.50
N GLY A 316 -11.91 1.98 -1.21
CA GLY A 316 -11.47 2.13 -2.59
C GLY A 316 -12.60 2.52 -3.53
N GLN A 317 -13.74 1.85 -3.45
CA GLN A 317 -14.91 2.18 -4.26
C GLN A 317 -15.46 3.57 -3.92
N HIS A 318 -15.48 3.96 -2.64
CA HIS A 318 -15.91 5.29 -2.24
C HIS A 318 -14.96 6.38 -2.76
N LEU A 319 -13.65 6.15 -2.78
CA LEU A 319 -12.68 7.06 -3.38
C LEU A 319 -12.89 7.23 -4.88
N MET A 320 -13.07 6.12 -5.61
CA MET A 320 -13.37 6.14 -7.04
C MET A 320 -14.66 6.92 -7.34
N ARG A 321 -15.70 6.71 -6.52
CA ARG A 321 -16.98 7.42 -6.64
C ARG A 321 -16.83 8.90 -6.28
N SER A 322 -16.09 9.21 -5.22
CA SER A 322 -15.82 10.59 -4.78
C SER A 322 -15.09 11.37 -5.85
N GLU A 323 -14.11 10.77 -6.53
CA GLU A 323 -13.44 11.38 -7.69
C GLU A 323 -14.46 11.70 -8.80
N ALA A 324 -15.31 10.75 -9.18
CA ALA A 324 -16.30 10.93 -10.24
C ALA A 324 -17.40 11.96 -9.91
N LEU A 325 -17.72 12.10 -8.62
CA LEU A 325 -18.69 13.05 -8.08
C LEU A 325 -18.05 14.37 -7.62
N LYS A 326 -16.72 14.49 -7.67
CA LYS A 326 -15.95 15.64 -7.16
C LYS A 326 -16.19 15.94 -5.67
N LEU A 327 -16.33 14.89 -4.85
CA LEU A 327 -16.35 15.00 -3.38
C LEU A 327 -14.92 15.12 -2.86
N THR A 328 -14.58 16.22 -2.18
CA THR A 328 -13.17 16.58 -1.86
C THR A 328 -12.70 16.26 -0.46
N ASP A 329 -13.61 15.91 0.46
CA ASP A 329 -13.32 15.96 1.89
C ASP A 329 -13.17 14.58 2.54
N PHE A 330 -13.20 13.50 1.74
CA PHE A 330 -13.08 12.15 2.27
C PHE A 330 -11.67 11.88 2.83
N VAL A 331 -10.61 12.26 2.11
CA VAL A 331 -9.21 12.08 2.56
C VAL A 331 -8.45 13.39 2.53
N LYS A 332 -8.06 13.89 3.71
CA LYS A 332 -7.23 15.10 3.85
C LYS A 332 -5.85 14.92 3.22
N PRO A 333 -5.08 15.99 2.94
CA PRO A 333 -3.70 15.87 2.46
C PRO A 333 -2.82 14.96 3.34
N THR A 334 -3.04 14.98 4.65
CA THR A 334 -2.35 14.16 5.64
C THR A 334 -2.85 12.72 5.73
N GLY A 335 -3.99 12.38 5.10
CA GLY A 335 -4.61 11.05 5.10
C GLY A 335 -5.99 11.01 5.78
N LEU A 336 -6.52 9.81 6.02
CA LEU A 336 -7.82 9.57 6.63
C LEU A 336 -7.82 9.78 8.16
N ALA A 337 -6.68 9.46 8.81
CA ALA A 337 -6.55 9.47 10.26
C ALA A 337 -7.65 8.63 10.93
N PHE A 338 -7.67 7.31 10.68
CA PHE A 338 -8.75 6.40 11.14
C PHE A 338 -9.04 6.52 12.62
N SER A 339 -7.99 6.70 13.39
CA SER A 339 -8.02 6.94 14.82
C SER A 339 -8.79 8.19 15.28
N ARG A 340 -9.02 9.18 14.41
CA ARG A 340 -9.90 10.33 14.68
C ARG A 340 -11.35 10.08 14.27
N LEU A 341 -11.59 9.10 13.40
CA LEU A 341 -12.94 8.73 13.00
C LEU A 341 -13.75 8.18 14.19
N GLN A 342 -13.08 7.64 15.21
CA GLN A 342 -13.69 7.22 16.48
C GLN A 342 -14.50 8.35 17.17
N GLY A 343 -14.07 9.60 17.04
CA GLY A 343 -14.77 10.77 17.61
C GLY A 343 -15.82 11.38 16.69
N SER A 344 -15.99 10.84 15.48
CA SER A 344 -16.90 11.36 14.48
C SER A 344 -18.36 10.99 14.78
N PRO A 345 -19.35 11.84 14.45
CA PRO A 345 -20.77 11.51 14.60
C PRO A 345 -21.24 10.31 13.74
N PHE A 346 -20.39 9.78 12.86
CA PHE A 346 -20.75 8.68 11.96
C PHE A 346 -20.75 7.29 12.63
N PHE A 347 -20.07 7.12 13.78
CA PHE A 347 -19.92 5.84 14.45
C PHE A 347 -20.88 5.77 15.64
N ALA A 348 -21.75 4.75 15.65
CA ALA A 348 -22.79 4.61 16.68
C ALA A 348 -22.22 4.21 18.05
N GLN A 349 -21.09 3.49 18.04
CA GLN A 349 -20.31 3.18 19.23
C GLN A 349 -18.96 3.87 19.10
N LYS A 350 -18.51 4.52 20.17
CA LYS A 350 -17.14 5.01 20.28
C LYS A 350 -16.30 3.83 20.76
N PRO A 351 -15.57 3.11 19.89
CA PRO A 351 -14.73 2.02 20.38
C PRO A 351 -13.72 2.58 21.38
N ASP A 352 -13.36 1.85 22.45
CA ASP A 352 -12.30 2.29 23.39
C ASP A 352 -10.89 2.24 22.75
N ILE A 353 -10.81 1.69 21.53
CA ILE A 353 -9.61 1.47 20.73
C ILE A 353 -9.74 2.28 19.43
N LEU A 354 -8.62 2.80 18.93
CA LEU A 354 -8.57 3.48 17.63
C LEU A 354 -9.15 2.56 16.54
N LEU A 355 -9.97 3.12 15.64
CA LEU A 355 -10.45 2.36 14.49
C LEU A 355 -9.25 1.85 13.68
N PRO A 356 -9.19 0.54 13.40
CA PRO A 356 -8.07 -0.02 12.65
C PRO A 356 -8.13 0.47 11.21
N ASN A 357 -6.98 0.82 10.66
CA ASN A 357 -6.85 1.01 9.23
C ASN A 357 -6.88 -0.39 8.55
N PRO A 358 -7.92 -0.70 7.75
CA PRO A 358 -8.13 -2.03 7.21
C PRO A 358 -7.03 -2.45 6.22
N MET A 359 -6.37 -1.50 5.56
CA MET A 359 -5.29 -1.78 4.60
C MET A 359 -4.05 -2.29 5.32
N TRP A 360 -3.72 -1.70 6.46
CA TRP A 360 -2.62 -2.18 7.31
C TRP A 360 -2.98 -3.45 8.06
N ASP A 361 -4.21 -3.51 8.58
CA ASP A 361 -4.73 -4.71 9.23
C ASP A 361 -4.70 -5.92 8.28
N PHE A 362 -4.99 -5.73 7.00
CA PHE A 362 -4.84 -6.80 6.00
C PHE A 362 -3.39 -7.29 5.92
N ALA A 363 -2.41 -6.39 5.75
CA ALA A 363 -0.99 -6.76 5.72
C ALA A 363 -0.53 -7.49 6.99
N GLU A 364 -1.01 -7.05 8.15
CA GLU A 364 -0.67 -7.66 9.43
C GLU A 364 -1.36 -9.00 9.67
N ARG A 365 -2.65 -9.11 9.34
CA ARG A 365 -3.40 -10.36 9.52
C ARG A 365 -2.91 -11.40 8.54
N ALA A 366 -2.64 -10.98 7.30
CA ALA A 366 -1.89 -11.75 6.33
C ALA A 366 -0.59 -12.21 7.00
N ARG A 367 0.28 -11.33 7.48
CA ARG A 367 1.48 -11.78 8.22
C ARG A 367 1.19 -12.84 9.29
N VAL A 368 0.27 -12.62 10.23
CA VAL A 368 0.02 -13.56 11.34
C VAL A 368 -0.40 -14.93 10.83
N ILE A 369 -1.33 -14.95 9.88
CA ILE A 369 -1.86 -16.17 9.28
C ILE A 369 -0.82 -16.85 8.39
N LEU A 370 -0.08 -16.06 7.61
CA LEU A 370 0.90 -16.50 6.63
C LEU A 370 2.24 -16.94 7.29
N ASP A 371 2.69 -16.28 8.38
CA ASP A 371 3.96 -16.57 9.07
C ASP A 371 3.81 -17.53 10.28
N GLY A 372 2.67 -17.51 10.99
CA GLY A 372 2.54 -18.11 12.33
C GLY A 372 1.44 -19.15 12.49
N ASP A 373 0.23 -18.87 11.99
CA ASP A 373 -0.91 -19.75 12.25
C ASP A 373 -0.99 -20.94 11.27
N ALA A 374 -0.54 -20.83 10.01
CA ALA A 374 -0.47 -21.99 9.12
C ALA A 374 0.41 -23.12 9.70
N ARG A 375 1.52 -22.78 10.38
CA ARG A 375 2.39 -23.76 11.08
C ARG A 375 1.71 -24.42 12.28
N ARG A 376 0.76 -23.74 12.93
CA ARG A 376 0.10 -24.20 14.17
C ARG A 376 -1.25 -24.86 13.91
N LEU A 377 -1.98 -24.41 12.89
CA LEU A 377 -3.29 -24.90 12.46
C LEU A 377 -3.19 -26.18 11.64
N ALA A 378 -2.07 -26.42 10.94
CA ALA A 378 -1.84 -27.63 10.16
C ALA A 378 -1.49 -28.89 10.98
N GLY A 379 -1.45 -28.81 12.31
CA GLY A 379 -1.21 -29.97 13.18
C GLY A 379 0.15 -30.68 12.99
N GLY A 380 1.13 -30.04 12.33
CA GLY A 380 2.44 -30.61 12.04
C GLY A 380 3.46 -29.61 11.52
N GLU A 381 4.71 -30.04 11.36
CA GLU A 381 5.86 -29.26 10.86
C GLU A 381 5.76 -28.98 9.35
N VAL A 382 4.73 -28.26 8.90
CA VAL A 382 4.73 -27.74 7.52
C VAL A 382 5.75 -26.62 7.45
N ASN A 383 6.83 -26.84 6.71
CA ASN A 383 7.79 -25.78 6.39
C ASN A 383 7.13 -24.80 5.41
N THR A 384 6.38 -23.83 5.95
CA THR A 384 5.65 -22.82 5.18
C THR A 384 6.54 -21.90 4.34
N GLU A 385 7.86 -21.92 4.54
CA GLU A 385 8.81 -21.18 3.69
C GLU A 385 9.07 -21.87 2.35
N ALA A 386 8.86 -23.19 2.26
CA ALA A 386 9.01 -23.99 1.04
C ALA A 386 7.67 -24.46 0.44
N ALA A 387 6.57 -24.30 1.19
CA ALA A 387 5.23 -24.72 0.76
C ALA A 387 4.73 -23.90 -0.44
N ARG A 388 3.98 -24.57 -1.32
CA ARG A 388 3.25 -23.86 -2.38
C ARG A 388 2.10 -23.07 -1.76
N ALA A 389 1.78 -21.91 -2.33
CA ALA A 389 0.73 -21.06 -1.79
C ALA A 389 -0.64 -21.78 -1.70
N ARG A 390 -0.96 -22.64 -2.68
CA ARG A 390 -2.21 -23.43 -2.68
C ARG A 390 -2.30 -24.43 -1.54
N GLU A 391 -1.21 -25.12 -1.22
CA GLU A 391 -1.17 -26.09 -0.11
C GLU A 391 -1.42 -25.39 1.22
N ALA A 392 -0.83 -24.20 1.41
CA ALA A 392 -1.07 -23.39 2.59
C ALA A 392 -2.54 -22.91 2.68
N LEU A 393 -3.15 -22.53 1.56
CA LEU A 393 -4.56 -22.10 1.53
C LEU A 393 -5.53 -23.22 1.85
N ASP A 394 -5.27 -24.42 1.34
CA ASP A 394 -6.03 -25.63 1.65
C ASP A 394 -6.01 -25.92 3.15
N LEU A 395 -4.82 -25.88 3.77
CA LEU A 395 -4.65 -26.06 5.23
C LEU A 395 -5.38 -25.00 6.07
N LEU A 396 -5.59 -23.79 5.53
CA LEU A 396 -6.36 -22.73 6.19
C LEU A 396 -7.88 -22.90 6.01
N GLY A 397 -8.32 -23.95 5.30
CA GLY A 397 -9.72 -24.28 5.03
C GLY A 397 -10.34 -23.45 3.91
N ASN A 398 -9.54 -22.88 3.01
CA ASN A 398 -10.07 -22.13 1.89
C ASN A 398 -10.72 -23.06 0.85
N PRO A 399 -11.81 -22.63 0.19
CA PRO A 399 -12.46 -23.43 -0.84
C PRO A 399 -11.68 -23.42 -2.16
N ASP A 400 -11.87 -24.45 -3.00
CA ASP A 400 -11.12 -24.68 -4.25
C ASP A 400 -11.01 -23.44 -5.15
N PHE A 401 -12.06 -22.63 -5.26
CA PHE A 401 -12.03 -21.45 -6.12
C PHE A 401 -11.01 -20.38 -5.65
N VAL A 402 -10.67 -20.34 -4.36
CA VAL A 402 -9.60 -19.49 -3.82
C VAL A 402 -8.24 -20.10 -4.15
N LEU A 403 -8.07 -21.42 -3.97
CA LEU A 403 -6.83 -22.13 -4.33
C LEU A 403 -6.53 -21.96 -5.82
N GLU A 404 -7.56 -22.06 -6.65
CA GLU A 404 -7.53 -21.87 -8.10
C GLU A 404 -7.40 -20.40 -8.54
N SER A 405 -7.46 -19.44 -7.63
CA SER A 405 -7.16 -18.04 -7.96
C SER A 405 -5.66 -17.76 -7.98
N VAL A 406 -4.85 -18.59 -7.30
CA VAL A 406 -3.40 -18.38 -7.12
C VAL A 406 -2.59 -19.23 -8.11
N SER A 407 -1.43 -18.75 -8.55
CA SER A 407 -0.53 -19.52 -9.41
C SER A 407 -0.05 -20.80 -8.71
N PRO A 408 0.09 -21.93 -9.42
CA PRO A 408 0.50 -23.20 -8.82
C PRO A 408 1.96 -23.16 -8.36
N ASP A 409 2.78 -22.35 -9.03
CA ASP A 409 4.22 -22.26 -8.79
C ASP A 409 4.61 -21.16 -7.80
N GLN A 410 3.66 -20.35 -7.33
CA GLN A 410 3.99 -19.30 -6.37
C GLN A 410 4.25 -19.92 -5.00
N SER A 411 5.40 -19.55 -4.41
CA SER A 411 5.68 -19.93 -3.02
C SER A 411 4.77 -19.13 -2.09
N TRP A 412 4.41 -19.72 -0.96
CA TRP A 412 3.65 -19.01 0.05
C TRP A 412 4.37 -17.78 0.59
N LYS A 413 5.70 -17.89 0.74
CA LYS A 413 6.55 -16.79 1.18
C LYS A 413 6.50 -15.59 0.25
N ASP A 414 6.57 -15.80 -1.06
CA ASP A 414 6.55 -14.69 -2.04
C ASP A 414 5.20 -13.98 -2.01
N GLN A 415 4.09 -14.75 -1.98
CA GLN A 415 2.74 -14.20 -1.86
C GLN A 415 2.58 -13.35 -0.58
N ALA A 416 3.14 -13.81 0.53
CA ALA A 416 3.11 -13.10 1.80
C ALA A 416 3.95 -11.82 1.81
N ASP A 417 5.15 -11.89 1.24
CA ASP A 417 6.06 -10.74 1.17
C ASP A 417 5.49 -9.62 0.28
N ASP A 418 4.85 -9.98 -0.83
CA ASP A 418 4.21 -9.03 -1.74
C ASP A 418 2.99 -8.37 -1.07
N ILE A 419 2.10 -9.15 -0.44
CA ILE A 419 0.97 -8.61 0.33
C ILE A 419 1.48 -7.63 1.39
N ARG A 420 2.47 -8.03 2.19
CA ARG A 420 2.96 -7.22 3.30
C ARG A 420 3.54 -5.90 2.81
N LEU A 421 4.45 -5.94 1.84
CA LEU A 421 5.08 -4.71 1.36
C LEU A 421 4.03 -3.74 0.81
N ASP A 422 3.16 -4.22 -0.08
CA ASP A 422 2.26 -3.34 -0.82
C ASP A 422 1.19 -2.75 0.11
N TRP A 423 0.58 -3.58 0.94
CA TRP A 423 -0.52 -3.16 1.80
C TRP A 423 -0.08 -2.39 3.05
N PHE A 424 1.10 -2.68 3.61
CA PHE A 424 1.68 -1.79 4.62
C PHE A 424 1.97 -0.41 4.03
N TRP A 425 2.47 -0.33 2.80
CA TRP A 425 2.71 0.95 2.14
C TRP A 425 1.39 1.69 1.85
N ILE A 426 0.36 1.00 1.36
CA ILE A 426 -1.00 1.57 1.20
C ILE A 426 -1.48 2.13 2.54
N GLY A 427 -1.43 1.32 3.60
CA GLY A 427 -1.80 1.74 4.95
C GLY A 427 -1.07 3.03 5.35
N PHE A 428 0.26 3.00 5.32
CA PHE A 428 1.12 4.15 5.63
C PHE A 428 0.72 5.43 4.89
N VAL A 429 0.40 5.33 3.61
CA VAL A 429 0.00 6.46 2.77
C VAL A 429 -1.39 7.00 3.12
N PHE A 430 -2.32 6.12 3.52
CA PHE A 430 -3.70 6.48 3.82
C PHE A 430 -3.93 6.93 5.27
N ASP A 431 -3.02 6.67 6.20
CA ASP A 431 -3.21 7.03 7.60
C ASP A 431 -1.94 7.61 8.24
N PRO A 432 -1.95 8.92 8.60
CA PRO A 432 -0.82 9.54 9.28
C PRO A 432 -0.65 8.99 10.70
N SER A 433 -1.67 8.31 11.26
CA SER A 433 -1.64 7.76 12.61
C SER A 433 -0.87 6.46 12.77
N PHE A 434 -0.21 5.93 11.72
CA PHE A 434 0.87 4.93 11.88
C PHE A 434 2.10 5.47 12.60
N ALA A 435 2.12 6.78 12.85
CA ALA A 435 2.95 7.39 13.86
C ALA A 435 2.57 7.00 15.31
N ARG A 436 1.43 6.37 15.59
CA ARG A 436 0.99 5.99 16.95
C ARG A 436 1.49 4.60 17.32
N ILE A 437 2.81 4.44 17.40
CA ILE A 437 3.43 3.23 17.98
C ILE A 437 3.34 3.32 19.51
N ASP A 438 2.50 2.49 20.11
CA ASP A 438 2.55 2.19 21.55
C ASP A 438 3.27 0.85 21.81
N LYS A 439 3.67 0.64 23.07
CA LYS A 439 4.84 -0.12 23.55
C LYS A 439 4.77 -1.65 23.51
N SER A 440 3.72 -2.30 22.99
CA SER A 440 3.57 -3.76 23.23
C SER A 440 3.20 -4.65 22.05
N ASN A 441 3.51 -4.29 20.80
CA ASN A 441 3.51 -5.30 19.73
C ASN A 441 4.40 -4.86 18.54
N SER A 442 5.35 -5.70 18.14
CA SER A 442 6.25 -5.53 16.97
C SER A 442 5.48 -5.21 15.67
N THR A 443 4.26 -5.70 15.59
CA THR A 443 3.20 -5.39 14.62
C THR A 443 2.79 -3.92 14.53
N ILE A 444 2.56 -3.30 15.69
CA ILE A 444 2.05 -1.92 15.80
C ILE A 444 3.22 -0.93 15.62
N ALA A 445 4.46 -1.40 15.81
CA ALA A 445 5.68 -0.63 15.62
C ALA A 445 6.13 -0.46 14.15
N GLY A 446 5.40 -1.05 13.19
CA GLY A 446 5.80 -1.04 11.78
C GLY A 446 7.09 -1.83 11.50
N GLU A 447 7.55 -2.66 12.44
CA GLU A 447 8.81 -3.41 12.28
C GLU A 447 8.73 -4.38 11.10
N TYR A 448 7.58 -5.01 10.89
CA TYR A 448 7.38 -5.90 9.74
C TYR A 448 7.32 -5.15 8.42
N PHE A 449 6.72 -3.96 8.38
CA PHE A 449 6.75 -3.11 7.19
C PHE A 449 8.18 -2.70 6.83
N LEU A 450 8.94 -2.23 7.82
CA LEU A 450 10.35 -1.89 7.67
C LEU A 450 11.19 -3.13 7.29
N ALA A 451 10.88 -4.30 7.85
CA ALA A 451 11.52 -5.56 7.48
C ALA A 451 11.23 -5.94 6.02
N SER A 452 10.00 -5.78 5.52
CA SER A 452 9.64 -6.01 4.11
C SER A 452 10.41 -5.08 3.18
N LEU A 453 10.48 -3.78 3.49
CA LEU A 453 11.29 -2.81 2.74
C LEU A 453 12.77 -3.22 2.71
N ARG A 454 13.31 -3.64 3.85
CA ARG A 454 14.68 -4.15 3.94
C ARG A 454 14.89 -5.42 3.11
N HIS A 455 13.96 -6.37 3.17
CA HIS A 455 14.06 -7.64 2.45
C HIS A 455 14.09 -7.44 0.92
N LYS A 456 13.27 -6.51 0.42
CA LYS A 456 13.26 -6.12 -0.99
C LYS A 456 14.33 -5.06 -1.33
N ARG A 457 15.25 -4.72 -0.42
CA ARG A 457 16.38 -3.77 -0.62
C ARG A 457 15.93 -2.33 -0.93
N LEU A 458 14.76 -1.94 -0.45
CA LEU A 458 14.19 -0.59 -0.56
C LEU A 458 14.64 0.29 0.63
N TYR A 459 15.95 0.52 0.77
CA TYR A 459 16.55 1.21 1.91
C TYR A 459 16.22 2.72 1.98
N MET A 460 16.07 3.41 0.85
CA MET A 460 15.65 4.81 0.78
C MET A 460 14.20 4.95 1.20
N HIS A 461 13.31 4.08 0.70
CA HIS A 461 11.92 4.01 1.16
C HIS A 461 11.84 3.73 2.67
N HIS A 462 12.64 2.79 3.16
CA HIS A 462 12.74 2.50 4.59
C HIS A 462 13.12 3.72 5.42
N GLN A 463 14.17 4.46 5.04
CA GLN A 463 14.59 5.65 5.78
C GLN A 463 13.58 6.80 5.67
N PHE A 464 12.93 6.95 4.51
CA PHE A 464 11.85 7.91 4.33
C PHE A 464 10.66 7.62 5.26
N VAL A 465 10.19 6.37 5.32
CA VAL A 465 9.10 5.97 6.23
C VAL A 465 9.44 6.26 7.68
N ASN A 466 10.67 5.96 8.11
CA ASN A 466 11.14 6.27 9.46
C ASN A 466 11.10 7.77 9.77
N LEU A 467 11.65 8.58 8.87
CA LEU A 467 11.72 10.02 9.04
C LEU A 467 10.31 10.63 9.06
N MET A 468 9.44 10.25 8.13
CA MET A 468 8.05 10.67 8.10
C MET A 468 7.31 10.27 9.38
N SER A 469 7.47 9.03 9.83
CA SER A 469 6.84 8.51 11.06
C SER A 469 7.28 9.26 12.30
N LEU A 470 8.54 9.72 12.36
CA LEU A 470 9.05 10.56 13.43
C LEU A 470 8.41 11.95 13.41
N LEU A 471 8.42 12.60 12.26
CA LEU A 471 7.94 13.97 12.13
C LEU A 471 6.41 14.05 12.29
N TYR A 472 5.67 13.08 11.76
CA TYR A 472 4.21 13.07 11.89
C TYR A 472 3.76 13.00 13.36
N ARG A 473 4.42 12.20 14.20
CA ARG A 473 4.12 12.14 15.66
C ARG A 473 4.24 13.47 16.36
N GLY A 474 5.29 14.22 16.03
CA GLY A 474 5.64 15.45 16.73
C GLY A 474 5.00 16.70 16.13
N PHE A 475 4.48 16.63 14.90
CA PHE A 475 4.09 17.84 14.17
C PHE A 475 2.80 17.73 13.37
N VAL A 476 2.19 16.55 13.26
CA VAL A 476 0.91 16.35 12.55
C VAL A 476 -0.16 15.96 13.55
N PRO A 477 -1.13 16.85 13.88
CA PRO A 477 -2.17 16.54 14.85
C PRO A 477 -2.97 15.28 14.50
N GLU A 478 -3.27 15.06 13.22
CA GLU A 478 -3.93 13.85 12.70
C GLU A 478 -3.19 12.56 13.07
N ALA A 479 -1.90 12.62 13.37
CA ALA A 479 -1.10 11.50 13.80
C ALA A 479 -1.12 11.26 15.33
N MET A 480 -1.83 12.06 16.14
CA MET A 480 -1.80 12.00 17.62
C MET A 480 -3.08 11.47 18.28
N LYS A 481 -2.96 10.54 19.27
CA LYS A 481 -4.10 9.89 19.97
C LYS A 481 -5.02 10.90 20.62
N ASP A 482 -4.45 11.78 21.43
CA ASP A 482 -5.15 12.87 22.09
C ASP A 482 -4.45 14.19 21.73
N VAL A 483 -5.22 15.20 21.31
CA VAL A 483 -4.66 16.54 21.00
C VAL A 483 -4.09 17.20 22.28
N GLN A 484 -4.53 16.73 23.45
CA GLN A 484 -4.04 17.18 24.76
C GLN A 484 -2.70 16.54 25.18
N ASP A 485 -2.30 15.42 24.59
CA ASP A 485 -0.95 14.86 24.75
C ASP A 485 0.01 15.72 23.93
N ASN A 486 0.42 16.88 24.47
CA ASN A 486 1.37 17.88 23.95
C ASN A 486 1.99 17.58 22.56
N GLN A 487 1.71 18.43 21.56
CA GLN A 487 2.18 18.30 20.16
C GLN A 487 3.67 17.93 20.04
N SER A 488 4.52 18.43 20.93
CA SER A 488 5.97 18.19 20.96
C SER A 488 6.45 17.00 21.81
N ALA A 489 5.59 16.43 22.67
CA ALA A 489 5.97 15.45 23.71
C ALA A 489 6.36 14.06 23.19
N ASN A 490 6.09 13.78 21.91
CA ASN A 490 6.24 12.45 21.31
C ASN A 490 7.33 12.37 20.24
N LEU A 491 8.24 13.35 20.17
CA LEU A 491 9.44 13.25 19.34
C LEU A 491 10.34 12.13 19.87
N PHE A 492 10.21 10.99 19.22
CA PHE A 492 10.87 9.76 19.60
C PHE A 492 12.15 9.62 18.79
N LEU A 493 13.33 9.67 19.40
CA LEU A 493 14.51 9.20 18.69
C LEU A 493 14.27 7.73 18.30
N PRO A 494 14.43 7.31 17.04
CA PRO A 494 13.87 6.05 16.55
C PRO A 494 14.48 4.84 17.28
N ARG A 495 13.79 4.32 18.31
CA ARG A 495 14.28 3.28 19.25
C ARG A 495 14.72 1.99 18.58
N TRP A 496 14.19 1.69 17.40
CA TRP A 496 14.38 0.39 16.74
C TRP A 496 14.62 0.47 15.23
N GLN A 497 14.49 1.65 14.64
CA GLN A 497 14.18 1.74 13.21
C GLN A 497 15.37 2.17 12.35
N ILE A 498 16.46 2.67 12.94
CA ILE A 498 17.66 3.06 12.18
C ILE A 498 18.82 2.09 12.46
N ARG A 499 18.50 0.79 12.65
CA ARG A 499 19.46 -0.31 12.44
C ARG A 499 19.65 -0.67 10.97
N ALA A 500 18.84 -0.12 10.06
CA ALA A 500 18.84 -0.49 8.65
C ALA A 500 20.06 0.02 7.83
N GLY A 501 21.22 0.12 8.47
CA GLY A 501 22.53 0.43 7.88
C GLY A 501 23.62 -0.60 8.18
N GLU A 502 23.36 -1.59 9.04
CA GLU A 502 24.32 -2.69 9.31
C GLU A 502 24.60 -3.51 8.04
N HIS A 503 23.71 -3.51 7.04
CA HIS A 503 23.78 -4.39 5.86
C HIS A 503 24.41 -3.76 4.61
N LEU A 504 24.45 -2.42 4.49
CA LEU A 504 25.20 -1.79 3.39
C LEU A 504 26.69 -2.07 3.47
N ARG A 505 27.16 -2.58 4.62
CA ARG A 505 28.52 -3.02 4.83
C ARG A 505 28.90 -4.11 3.81
N ASP A 506 28.15 -5.21 3.73
CA ASP A 506 28.58 -6.42 3.00
C ASP A 506 27.47 -7.38 2.53
N ASN A 507 26.18 -7.13 2.82
CA ASN A 507 25.13 -8.11 2.55
C ASN A 507 24.00 -7.52 1.69
N TRP A 508 24.31 -7.34 0.41
CA TRP A 508 23.30 -7.13 -0.64
C TRP A 508 22.51 -8.43 -0.94
N GLY A 509 22.73 -9.50 -0.17
CA GLY A 509 22.27 -10.85 -0.51
C GLY A 509 22.86 -11.34 -1.83
N GLU A 510 24.04 -10.82 -2.19
CA GLU A 510 24.80 -11.31 -3.34
C GLU A 510 25.26 -12.74 -3.04
N ASN A 511 25.29 -13.57 -4.09
CA ASN A 511 25.80 -14.93 -4.03
C ASN A 511 26.44 -15.27 -5.39
N SER A 512 26.90 -16.50 -5.59
CA SER A 512 27.54 -16.91 -6.85
C SER A 512 26.65 -16.74 -8.10
N ARG A 513 25.34 -16.59 -7.93
CA ARG A 513 24.35 -16.44 -9.01
C ARG A 513 23.71 -15.05 -9.07
N LEU A 514 23.91 -14.21 -8.06
CA LEU A 514 23.34 -12.88 -7.96
C LEU A 514 24.42 -11.88 -7.56
N GLN A 515 24.80 -11.02 -8.49
CA GLN A 515 25.78 -9.96 -8.30
C GLN A 515 25.21 -8.66 -8.84
N PHE A 516 25.45 -7.56 -8.15
CA PHE A 516 25.01 -6.22 -8.53
C PHE A 516 26.19 -5.37 -9.02
N PRO A 517 25.99 -4.53 -10.05
CA PRO A 517 27.02 -3.63 -10.53
C PRO A 517 27.56 -2.72 -9.42
N ALA A 518 28.89 -2.55 -9.35
CA ALA A 518 29.53 -1.71 -8.34
C ALA A 518 29.03 -0.25 -8.36
N ALA A 519 28.79 0.31 -9.55
CA ALA A 519 28.24 1.65 -9.72
C ALA A 519 26.85 1.80 -9.10
N LEU A 520 25.99 0.78 -9.25
CA LEU A 520 24.64 0.75 -8.67
C LEU A 520 24.72 0.77 -7.13
N LYS A 521 25.60 -0.08 -6.58
CA LYS A 521 25.84 -0.14 -5.13
C LYS A 521 26.40 1.17 -4.57
N ALA A 522 27.34 1.79 -5.29
CA ALA A 522 27.97 3.04 -4.89
C ALA A 522 26.96 4.20 -4.84
N GLU A 523 26.16 4.37 -5.89
CA GLU A 523 25.15 5.42 -5.94
C GLU A 523 24.09 5.27 -4.84
N HIS A 524 23.56 4.06 -4.68
CA HIS A 524 22.56 3.79 -3.65
C HIS A 524 23.10 4.09 -2.24
N ARG A 525 24.33 3.65 -1.97
CA ARG A 525 25.02 3.90 -0.70
C ARG A 525 25.23 5.40 -0.48
N GLU A 526 25.64 6.16 -1.49
CA GLU A 526 25.84 7.61 -1.38
C GLU A 526 24.55 8.33 -0.98
N LEU A 527 23.43 8.04 -1.67
CA LEU A 527 22.12 8.62 -1.36
C LEU A 527 21.68 8.28 0.06
N TRP A 528 21.84 7.03 0.46
CA TRP A 528 21.45 6.55 1.79
C TRP A 528 22.28 7.19 2.91
N ILE A 529 23.60 7.35 2.71
CA ILE A 529 24.51 7.97 3.68
C ILE A 529 24.09 9.42 3.96
N LYS A 530 23.77 10.18 2.91
CA LYS A 530 23.34 11.58 3.02
C LYS A 530 22.00 11.69 3.74
N LEU A 531 20.99 10.95 3.26
CA LEU A 531 19.66 10.90 3.86
C LEU A 531 19.72 10.57 5.36
N THR A 532 20.38 9.46 5.71
CA THR A 532 20.42 8.96 7.09
C THR A 532 21.23 9.89 8.00
N GLY A 533 22.40 10.36 7.54
CA GLY A 533 23.24 11.25 8.35
C GLY A 533 22.57 12.57 8.66
N ASN A 534 21.93 13.20 7.68
CA ASN A 534 21.24 14.47 7.90
C ASN A 534 19.90 14.31 8.65
N ALA A 535 19.19 13.19 8.46
CA ALA A 535 18.04 12.85 9.30
C ALA A 535 18.42 12.70 10.77
N TYR A 536 19.55 12.04 11.08
CA TYR A 536 20.07 11.93 12.44
C TYR A 536 20.42 13.29 13.05
N ARG A 537 21.19 14.12 12.33
CA ARG A 537 21.57 15.46 12.81
C ARG A 537 20.34 16.32 13.08
N ALA A 538 19.38 16.34 12.15
CA ALA A 538 18.14 17.09 12.31
C ALA A 538 17.33 16.59 13.51
N SER A 539 17.19 15.27 13.66
CA SER A 539 16.47 14.66 14.78
C SER A 539 17.10 14.99 16.13
N LEU A 540 18.44 14.94 16.25
CA LEU A 540 19.17 15.29 17.46
C LEU A 540 19.00 16.77 17.82
N LEU A 541 19.13 17.67 16.84
CA LEU A 541 18.99 19.12 17.06
C LEU A 541 17.58 19.52 17.47
N ILE A 542 16.55 18.96 16.80
CA ILE A 542 15.14 19.20 17.16
C ILE A 542 14.85 18.62 18.55
N TYR A 543 15.31 17.40 18.84
CA TYR A 543 15.07 16.79 20.14
C TYR A 543 15.78 17.54 21.28
N GLU A 544 16.99 18.05 21.03
CA GLU A 544 17.69 18.92 21.98
C GLU A 544 16.92 20.22 22.26
N ASP A 545 16.38 20.89 21.23
CA ASP A 545 15.54 22.08 21.40
C ASP A 545 14.28 21.79 22.23
N GLU A 546 13.63 20.66 22.00
CA GLU A 546 12.43 20.26 22.73
C GLU A 546 12.72 19.88 24.19
N ILE A 547 13.87 19.27 24.48
CA ILE A 547 14.34 19.09 25.87
C ILE A 547 14.54 20.46 26.53
N ASN A 548 15.25 21.39 25.86
CA ASN A 548 15.53 22.71 26.43
C ASN A 548 14.25 23.54 26.68
N ARG A 549 13.18 23.28 25.92
CA ARG A 549 11.86 23.92 26.10
C ARG A 549 10.96 23.21 27.12
N ASN A 550 11.46 22.21 27.84
CA ASN A 550 10.68 21.37 28.76
C ASN A 550 9.46 20.72 28.12
N ARG A 551 9.56 20.39 26.82
CA ARG A 551 8.49 19.81 26.03
C ARG A 551 8.56 18.29 25.91
N VAL A 552 9.60 17.68 26.48
CA VAL A 552 9.73 16.22 26.61
C VAL A 552 9.28 15.81 28.02
N PRO A 553 8.11 15.17 28.17
CA PRO A 553 7.47 15.01 29.49
C PRO A 553 8.05 13.89 30.36
N PHE A 554 8.82 12.96 29.78
CA PHE A 554 9.44 11.88 30.54
C PHE A 554 10.64 11.25 29.81
N ARG A 555 11.59 10.75 30.60
CA ARG A 555 12.74 10.00 30.12
C ARG A 555 12.32 8.68 29.50
N ARG A 556 12.94 8.33 28.38
CA ARG A 556 12.95 6.98 27.80
C ARG A 556 14.40 6.53 27.62
N ASP A 557 14.63 5.22 27.69
CA ASP A 557 15.93 4.65 27.35
C ASP A 557 16.12 4.61 25.82
N TYR A 558 17.07 5.43 25.35
CA TYR A 558 17.49 5.53 23.96
C TYR A 558 18.95 5.11 23.76
N THR A 559 19.55 4.39 24.72
CA THR A 559 20.97 4.04 24.70
C THR A 559 21.39 3.41 23.36
N THR A 560 20.64 2.39 22.91
CA THR A 560 20.87 1.72 21.63
C THR A 560 20.75 2.65 20.42
N VAL A 561 19.86 3.65 20.45
CA VAL A 561 19.70 4.61 19.34
C VAL A 561 20.94 5.48 19.20
N PHE A 562 21.39 6.04 20.32
CA PHE A 562 22.58 6.87 20.35
C PHE A 562 23.83 6.07 19.94
N ASP A 563 23.93 4.81 20.35
CA ASP A 563 25.02 3.92 19.91
C ASP A 563 25.00 3.69 18.40
N ASN A 564 23.83 3.42 17.82
CA ASN A 564 23.68 3.26 16.37
C ASN A 564 24.04 4.54 15.61
N MET A 565 23.63 5.72 16.12
CA MET A 565 23.99 7.01 15.52
C MET A 565 25.51 7.22 15.56
N ARG A 566 26.16 6.93 16.70
CA ARG A 566 27.60 7.02 16.86
C ARG A 566 28.32 6.10 15.87
N GLU A 567 27.94 4.83 15.76
CA GLU A 567 28.53 3.90 14.79
C GLU A 567 28.37 4.40 13.35
N HIS A 568 27.18 4.90 13.00
CA HIS A 568 26.91 5.44 11.66
C HIS A 568 27.83 6.61 11.32
N PHE A 569 27.99 7.58 12.23
CA PHE A 569 28.85 8.74 11.99
C PHE A 569 30.33 8.34 11.91
N GLN A 570 30.79 7.44 12.78
CA GLN A 570 32.16 6.91 12.72
C GLN A 570 32.46 6.24 11.39
N ARG A 571 31.51 5.44 10.88
CA ARG A 571 31.72 4.63 9.67
C ARG A 571 31.57 5.45 8.38
N TYR A 572 30.51 6.23 8.28
CA TYR A 572 30.09 6.83 6.99
C TYR A 572 30.36 8.33 6.89
N HIS A 573 30.72 8.99 8.00
CA HIS A 573 31.00 10.42 8.05
C HIS A 573 32.34 10.71 8.77
N PRO A 574 33.45 10.03 8.44
CA PRO A 574 34.71 10.14 9.19
C PRO A 574 35.23 11.58 9.29
N ALA A 575 34.98 12.40 8.26
CA ALA A 575 35.38 13.81 8.24
C ALA A 575 34.64 14.69 9.28
N THR A 576 33.42 14.33 9.69
CA THR A 576 32.63 15.08 10.67
C THR A 576 32.33 14.28 11.95
N ALA A 577 32.81 13.04 12.03
CA ALA A 577 32.44 12.09 13.08
C ALA A 577 32.65 12.63 14.49
N ALA A 578 33.80 13.26 14.78
CA ALA A 578 34.08 13.81 16.10
C ALA A 578 32.99 14.81 16.56
N ARG A 579 32.57 15.70 15.65
CA ARG A 579 31.53 16.70 15.91
C ARG A 579 30.15 16.06 16.07
N ASP A 580 29.80 15.13 15.19
CA ASP A 580 28.49 14.47 15.22
C ASP A 580 28.33 13.59 16.47
N ILE A 581 29.39 12.91 16.88
CA ILE A 581 29.41 12.13 18.13
C ILE A 581 29.28 13.05 19.34
N ALA A 582 29.92 14.22 19.34
CA ALA A 582 29.75 15.21 20.40
C ALA A 582 28.29 15.70 20.50
N LEU A 583 27.59 15.87 19.37
CA LEU A 583 26.14 16.16 19.37
C LEU A 583 25.35 14.98 19.98
N VAL A 584 25.63 13.74 19.57
CA VAL A 584 24.98 12.53 20.12
C VAL A 584 25.13 12.47 21.65
N GLU A 585 26.36 12.59 22.17
CA GLU A 585 26.60 12.49 23.61
C GLU A 585 25.99 13.66 24.38
N ARG A 586 26.02 14.88 23.83
CA ARG A 586 25.35 16.04 24.43
C ARG A 586 23.85 15.82 24.57
N VAL A 587 23.19 15.36 23.51
CA VAL A 587 21.74 15.06 23.54
C VAL A 587 21.45 13.90 24.48
N ARG A 588 22.28 12.84 24.50
CA ARG A 588 22.16 11.70 25.43
C ARG A 588 22.22 12.15 26.89
N LEU A 589 23.19 12.99 27.24
CA LEU A 589 23.32 13.55 28.59
C LEU A 589 22.08 14.35 28.99
N LYS A 590 21.60 15.26 28.14
CA LYS A 590 20.38 16.04 28.38
C LYS A 590 19.14 15.16 28.54
N SER A 591 19.03 14.11 27.73
CA SER A 591 17.92 13.14 27.80
C SER A 591 17.87 12.40 29.13
N ASN A 592 19.04 12.13 29.73
CA ASN A 592 19.14 11.46 31.02
C ASN A 592 18.71 12.33 32.20
N LEU A 593 18.66 13.65 32.02
CA LEU A 593 18.20 14.62 33.02
C LEU A 593 16.67 14.81 33.03
N VAL A 594 15.96 14.33 32.00
CA VAL A 594 14.50 14.37 31.99
C VAL A 594 13.94 13.49 33.12
N PRO A 595 12.91 13.92 33.87
CA PRO A 595 12.31 13.10 34.92
C PRO A 595 11.85 11.73 34.40
N GLN A 596 12.06 10.67 35.17
CA GLN A 596 11.44 9.37 34.88
C GLN A 596 9.94 9.43 35.21
N ARG A 597 9.10 8.84 34.36
CA ARG A 597 7.68 8.62 34.68
C ARG A 597 7.64 7.60 35.83
N LYS A 598 7.05 7.96 36.97
CA LYS A 598 6.70 7.01 38.02
C LYS A 598 5.58 6.10 37.54
#